data_AF-A0A920EGG9-F1
#
_entry.id   AF-A0A920EGG9-F1
#
_cell.length_a   1.000
_cell.length_b   1.000
_cell.length_c   1.000
_cell.angle_alpha   90.00
_cell.angle_beta   90.00
_cell.angle_gamma   90.00
#
_symmetry.space_group_name_H-M   'P 1'
#
loop_
_entity.id
_entity.type
_entity.pdbx_description
1 polymer ?
#
loop_
_entity_poly.entity_id
_entity_poly.type
_entity_poly.pdbx_seq_one_letter_code
_entity_poly.pdbx_strand_id
1 'polypeptide(L)'
;MALCPTYLPPLLCNCFCDCPVSSAIEKEGDSGRRVINQYTRYGTVGLATIQGTAMAVGFGSQGLAYETTPIFYAVAISSLVAGAVFLMWLGEQITERGIGNGISMLIFAGIIAGMPGAIGQALESARQGDLEPLILIFILLIAIGVVYFVVFIERGQRRLTVNYAQRQSRQGYSAQTSHLPLKVNMAGVIPAIFASSLLLFPTSISSWFGQGVNAPEWLQDMALLIGPGQPLHILLFRG
;
A
#
# COMPACT_ATOMS: atom_id res chain seq x y z
N MET A 1 -14.54 -3.03 -9.71
CA MET A 1 -13.42 -2.25 -9.12
C MET A 1 -13.30 -2.37 -7.60
N ALA A 2 -14.38 -2.55 -6.83
CA ALA A 2 -14.34 -2.76 -5.37
C ALA A 2 -13.97 -4.20 -4.93
N LEU A 3 -13.41 -5.00 -5.83
CA LEU A 3 -13.21 -6.44 -5.67
C LEU A 3 -11.84 -6.91 -6.11
N CYS A 4 -10.97 -5.97 -6.48
CA CYS A 4 -9.58 -6.31 -6.78
C CYS A 4 -9.01 -6.91 -5.49
N PRO A 5 -8.63 -8.19 -5.51
CA PRO A 5 -8.36 -8.91 -4.29
C PRO A 5 -7.09 -8.33 -3.67
N THR A 6 -7.26 -7.77 -2.47
CA THR A 6 -6.41 -6.81 -1.76
C THR A 6 -4.98 -7.28 -1.47
N TYR A 7 -4.64 -8.52 -1.87
CA TYR A 7 -3.38 -9.20 -1.62
C TYR A 7 -2.39 -9.11 -2.77
N LEU A 8 -2.90 -8.84 -3.98
CA LEU A 8 -2.06 -8.71 -5.16
C LEU A 8 -1.47 -7.29 -5.19
N PRO A 9 -0.18 -7.10 -5.56
CA PRO A 9 0.34 -5.76 -5.78
C PRO A 9 -0.60 -5.06 -6.78
N PRO A 10 -1.01 -3.82 -6.50
CA PRO A 10 -2.18 -3.26 -7.16
C PRO A 10 -1.95 -3.00 -8.67
N LEU A 11 -0.70 -3.02 -9.13
CA LEU A 11 -0.30 -3.15 -10.53
C LEU A 11 -0.80 -4.43 -11.21
N LEU A 12 -0.52 -5.59 -10.60
CA LEU A 12 -1.01 -6.88 -11.09
C LEU A 12 -2.52 -6.96 -10.94
N CYS A 13 -3.07 -6.31 -9.91
CA CYS A 13 -4.51 -6.31 -9.65
C CYS A 13 -5.30 -5.61 -10.76
N ASN A 14 -4.89 -4.41 -11.20
CA ASN A 14 -5.51 -3.76 -12.36
C ASN A 14 -5.34 -4.59 -13.63
N CYS A 15 -4.14 -5.13 -13.89
CA CYS A 15 -3.91 -5.97 -15.06
C CYS A 15 -4.79 -7.24 -15.05
N PHE A 16 -5.09 -7.78 -13.87
CA PHE A 16 -5.95 -8.96 -13.68
C PHE A 16 -7.44 -8.61 -13.80
N CYS A 17 -7.87 -7.46 -13.26
CA CYS A 17 -9.26 -6.97 -13.35
C CYS A 17 -9.62 -6.44 -14.75
N ASP A 18 -8.68 -5.84 -15.47
CA ASP A 18 -8.88 -5.39 -16.87
C ASP A 18 -8.86 -6.56 -17.87
N CYS A 19 -8.44 -7.76 -17.44
CA CYS A 19 -8.46 -8.94 -18.27
C CYS A 19 -9.93 -9.40 -18.49
N PRO A 20 -10.38 -9.60 -19.74
CA PRO A 20 -11.80 -9.85 -20.07
C PRO A 20 -12.38 -11.12 -19.43
N VAL A 21 -11.52 -12.07 -19.04
CA VAL A 21 -11.92 -13.30 -18.34
C VAL A 21 -12.33 -13.02 -16.89
N SER A 22 -11.65 -12.10 -16.19
CA SER A 22 -11.97 -11.78 -14.78
C SER A 22 -13.26 -10.98 -14.65
N SER A 23 -13.50 -10.04 -15.56
CA SER A 23 -14.73 -9.22 -15.59
C SER A 23 -15.98 -10.02 -16.01
N ALA A 24 -15.82 -11.13 -16.74
CA ALA A 24 -16.90 -12.07 -17.01
C ALA A 24 -17.30 -12.87 -15.76
N ILE A 25 -16.31 -13.34 -14.99
CA ILE A 25 -16.53 -14.06 -13.72
C ILE A 25 -17.13 -13.11 -12.66
N GLU A 26 -16.80 -11.82 -12.68
CA GLU A 26 -17.39 -10.81 -11.78
C GLU A 26 -18.91 -10.63 -12.00
N LYS A 27 -19.42 -10.91 -13.22
CA LYS A 27 -20.85 -10.84 -13.54
C LYS A 27 -21.66 -12.02 -13.01
N GLU A 28 -21.02 -13.08 -12.53
CA GLU A 28 -21.67 -14.27 -11.96
C GLU A 28 -22.11 -14.07 -10.49
N GLY A 29 -21.89 -12.89 -9.90
CA GLY A 29 -22.33 -12.58 -8.55
C GLY A 29 -21.44 -13.19 -7.46
N ASP A 30 -22.04 -13.71 -6.39
CA ASP A 30 -21.31 -14.19 -5.20
C ASP A 30 -20.46 -15.45 -5.45
N SER A 31 -20.82 -16.29 -6.44
CA SER A 31 -20.01 -17.45 -6.83
C SER A 31 -18.69 -17.01 -7.47
N GLY A 32 -18.73 -16.05 -8.39
CA GLY A 32 -17.54 -15.51 -9.06
C GLY A 32 -16.59 -14.81 -8.09
N ARG A 33 -17.13 -14.08 -7.10
CA ARG A 33 -16.33 -13.45 -6.03
C ARG A 33 -15.51 -14.45 -5.23
N ARG A 34 -16.06 -15.64 -4.92
CA ARG A 34 -15.33 -16.69 -4.19
C ARG A 34 -14.18 -17.27 -5.00
N VAL A 35 -14.40 -17.46 -6.31
CA VAL A 35 -13.38 -18.00 -7.22
C VAL A 35 -12.21 -17.03 -7.36
N ILE A 36 -12.48 -15.74 -7.57
CA ILE A 36 -11.43 -14.70 -7.67
C ILE A 36 -10.59 -14.62 -6.38
N ASN A 37 -11.23 -14.71 -5.22
CA ASN A 37 -10.52 -14.72 -3.93
C ASN A 37 -9.60 -15.95 -3.79
N GLN A 38 -10.05 -17.13 -4.22
CA GLN A 38 -9.21 -18.34 -4.18
C GLN A 38 -7.98 -18.22 -5.08
N TYR A 39 -8.16 -17.80 -6.34
CA TYR A 39 -7.04 -17.59 -7.26
C TYR A 39 -6.02 -16.59 -6.71
N THR A 40 -6.50 -15.56 -6.03
CA THR A 40 -5.60 -14.54 -5.49
C THR A 40 -4.83 -15.01 -4.27
N ARG A 41 -5.43 -15.84 -3.42
CA ARG A 41 -4.69 -16.47 -2.32
C ARG A 41 -3.52 -17.29 -2.87
N TYR A 42 -3.76 -18.13 -3.87
CA TYR A 42 -2.69 -18.90 -4.50
C TYR A 42 -1.64 -18.00 -5.20
N GLY A 43 -2.09 -16.96 -5.90
CA GLY A 43 -1.19 -15.97 -6.51
C GLY A 43 -0.32 -15.25 -5.49
N THR A 44 -0.87 -14.89 -4.33
CA THR A 44 -0.15 -14.20 -3.25
C THR A 44 0.92 -15.08 -2.64
N VAL A 45 0.64 -16.37 -2.41
CA VAL A 45 1.65 -17.33 -1.92
C VAL A 45 2.79 -17.48 -2.93
N GLY A 46 2.47 -17.59 -4.21
CA GLY A 46 3.48 -17.64 -5.28
C GLY A 46 4.37 -16.39 -5.31
N LEU A 47 3.77 -15.20 -5.27
CA LEU A 47 4.52 -13.94 -5.24
C LEU A 47 5.34 -13.77 -3.96
N ALA A 48 4.80 -14.14 -2.80
CA ALA A 48 5.53 -14.10 -1.53
C ALA A 48 6.74 -15.03 -1.54
N THR A 49 6.66 -16.16 -2.25
CA THR A 49 7.79 -17.09 -2.39
C THR A 49 8.90 -16.50 -3.26
N ILE A 50 8.53 -15.85 -4.38
CA ILE A 50 9.49 -15.16 -5.26
C ILE A 50 10.16 -14.00 -4.52
N GLN A 51 9.38 -13.13 -3.86
CA GLN A 51 9.92 -12.00 -3.10
C GLN A 51 10.73 -12.43 -1.89
N GLY A 52 10.26 -13.44 -1.15
CA GLY A 52 10.98 -14.02 -0.01
C GLY A 52 12.32 -14.64 -0.41
N THR A 53 12.39 -15.26 -1.60
CA THR A 53 13.66 -15.76 -2.16
C THR A 53 14.61 -14.61 -2.47
N ALA A 54 14.12 -13.54 -3.12
CA ALA A 54 14.93 -12.38 -3.43
C ALA A 54 15.48 -11.68 -2.16
N MET A 55 14.65 -11.55 -1.12
CA MET A 55 15.07 -11.00 0.18
C MET A 55 16.07 -11.90 0.90
N ALA A 56 15.86 -13.22 0.89
CA ALA A 56 16.79 -14.16 1.52
C ALA A 56 18.18 -14.14 0.89
N VAL A 57 18.26 -14.02 -0.44
CA VAL A 57 19.53 -13.81 -1.17
C VAL A 57 20.18 -12.47 -0.79
N GLY A 58 19.38 -11.41 -0.66
CA GLY A 58 19.85 -10.10 -0.21
C GLY A 58 20.43 -10.11 1.22
N PHE A 59 19.86 -10.89 2.14
CA PHE A 59 20.43 -11.04 3.49
C PHE A 59 21.78 -11.76 3.47
N GLY A 60 21.96 -12.71 2.55
CA GLY A 60 23.24 -13.38 2.32
C GLY A 60 24.32 -12.43 1.78
N SER A 61 23.99 -11.54 0.84
CA SER A 61 24.95 -10.60 0.27
C SER A 61 25.35 -9.46 1.21
N GLN A 62 24.48 -9.10 2.16
CA GLN A 62 24.71 -8.02 3.13
C GLN A 62 25.46 -8.46 4.39
N GLY A 63 25.89 -9.72 4.49
CA GLY A 63 26.60 -10.25 5.67
C GLY A 63 25.73 -10.33 6.93
N LEU A 64 24.39 -10.26 6.78
CA LEU A 64 23.43 -10.37 7.87
C LEU A 64 23.16 -11.83 8.27
N ALA A 65 23.67 -12.79 7.50
CA ALA A 65 23.60 -14.21 7.78
C ALA A 65 24.92 -14.71 8.39
N TYR A 66 24.84 -15.41 9.53
CA TYR A 66 26.01 -16.00 10.21
C TYR A 66 26.72 -17.04 9.32
N GLU A 67 25.95 -17.83 8.56
CA GLU A 67 26.44 -18.71 7.50
C GLU A 67 25.42 -18.81 6.35
N THR A 68 25.86 -18.61 5.11
CA THR A 68 25.03 -18.73 3.90
C THR A 68 24.90 -20.19 3.45
N THR A 69 24.27 -21.03 4.27
CA THR A 69 24.00 -22.43 3.92
C THR A 69 22.68 -22.58 3.15
N PRO A 70 22.50 -23.64 2.34
CA PRO A 70 21.20 -23.95 1.71
C PRO A 70 20.06 -24.08 2.72
N ILE A 71 20.38 -24.51 3.95
CA ILE A 71 19.45 -24.62 5.07
C ILE A 71 19.00 -23.24 5.54
N PHE A 72 19.91 -22.26 5.61
CA PHE A 72 19.56 -20.87 5.92
C PHE A 72 18.52 -20.32 4.94
N TYR A 73 18.74 -20.51 3.63
CA TYR A 73 17.77 -20.06 2.62
C TYR A 73 16.41 -20.75 2.76
N ALA A 74 16.38 -22.06 3.02
CA ALA A 74 15.13 -22.80 3.22
C ALA A 74 14.35 -22.30 4.45
N VAL A 75 15.04 -22.03 5.57
CA VAL A 75 14.43 -21.51 6.80
C VAL A 75 13.98 -20.06 6.62
N ALA A 76 14.80 -19.21 6.01
CA ALA A 76 14.48 -17.80 5.77
C ALA A 76 13.27 -17.66 4.84
N ILE A 77 13.24 -18.38 3.71
CA ILE A 77 12.15 -18.32 2.74
C ILE A 77 10.86 -18.87 3.37
N SER A 78 10.92 -20.03 4.04
CA SER A 78 9.72 -20.61 4.68
C SER A 78 9.17 -19.73 5.80
N SER A 79 10.03 -19.09 6.60
CA SER A 79 9.62 -18.15 7.64
C SER A 79 8.95 -16.90 7.06
N LEU A 80 9.53 -16.30 6.01
CA LEU A 80 8.98 -15.12 5.34
C LEU A 80 7.62 -15.44 4.69
N VAL A 81 7.51 -16.57 3.98
CA VAL A 81 6.25 -17.00 3.36
C VAL A 81 5.21 -17.32 4.41
N ALA A 82 5.57 -18.03 5.48
CA ALA A 82 4.65 -18.33 6.58
C ALA A 82 4.14 -17.04 7.26
N GLY A 83 5.03 -16.08 7.51
CA GLY A 83 4.66 -14.76 8.04
C GLY A 83 3.70 -13.99 7.13
N ALA A 84 3.97 -13.98 5.82
CA ALA A 84 3.10 -13.33 4.84
C ALA A 84 1.69 -13.96 4.80
N VAL A 85 1.60 -15.30 4.80
CA VAL A 85 0.33 -16.02 4.84
C VAL A 85 -0.41 -15.80 6.16
N PHE A 86 0.32 -15.74 7.27
CA PHE A 86 -0.26 -15.44 8.58
C PHE A 86 -0.87 -14.04 8.64
N LEU A 87 -0.18 -13.02 8.13
CA LEU A 87 -0.70 -11.65 8.04
C LEU A 87 -1.91 -11.56 7.10
N MET A 88 -1.86 -12.27 5.97
CA MET A 88 -2.99 -12.38 5.05
C MET A 88 -4.23 -12.93 5.76
N TRP A 89 -4.08 -14.05 6.47
CA TRP A 89 -5.14 -14.68 7.23
C TRP A 89 -5.68 -13.77 8.35
N LEU A 90 -4.80 -13.07 9.08
CA LEU A 90 -5.21 -12.08 10.08
C LEU A 90 -6.05 -10.95 9.46
N GLY A 91 -5.66 -10.45 8.29
CA GLY A 91 -6.40 -9.42 7.57
C GLY A 91 -7.83 -9.86 7.21
N GLU A 92 -7.99 -11.12 6.82
CA GLU A 92 -9.31 -11.73 6.57
C GLU A 92 -10.15 -11.80 7.83
N GLN A 93 -9.56 -12.26 8.93
CA GLN A 93 -10.25 -12.35 10.22
C GLN A 93 -10.69 -10.99 10.76
N ILE A 94 -9.90 -9.93 10.56
CA ILE A 94 -10.29 -8.56 10.95
C ILE A 94 -11.47 -8.09 10.10
N THR A 95 -11.46 -8.40 8.80
CA THR A 95 -12.53 -8.01 7.87
C THR A 95 -13.85 -8.71 8.21
N GLU A 96 -13.82 -10.01 8.54
CA GLU A 96 -15.00 -10.76 8.96
C GLU A 96 -15.64 -10.24 10.26
N ARG A 97 -14.84 -9.64 11.14
CA ARG A 97 -15.29 -9.03 12.40
C ARG A 97 -15.87 -7.62 12.24
N GLY A 98 -15.89 -7.07 11.02
CA GLY A 98 -16.68 -5.89 10.67
C GLY A 98 -16.07 -4.51 10.99
N ILE A 99 -14.80 -4.44 11.38
CA ILE A 99 -14.10 -3.17 11.70
C ILE A 99 -13.40 -2.60 10.44
N GLY A 100 -14.12 -2.53 9.31
CA GLY A 100 -13.58 -2.05 8.02
C GLY A 100 -12.77 -3.10 7.24
N ASN A 101 -11.84 -2.64 6.39
CA ASN A 101 -10.97 -3.51 5.59
C ASN A 101 -9.73 -3.89 6.41
N GLY A 102 -9.62 -5.17 6.81
CA GLY A 102 -8.57 -5.64 7.71
C GLY A 102 -7.16 -5.42 7.19
N ILE A 103 -6.93 -5.43 5.88
CA ILE A 103 -5.59 -5.25 5.30
C ILE A 103 -5.16 -3.79 5.39
N SER A 104 -6.09 -2.85 5.16
CA SER A 104 -5.79 -1.43 5.37
C SER A 104 -5.44 -1.13 6.82
N MET A 105 -6.08 -1.82 7.78
CA MET A 105 -5.78 -1.70 9.20
C MET A 105 -4.41 -2.31 9.55
N LEU A 106 -4.03 -3.43 8.93
CA LEU A 106 -2.69 -4.01 9.11
C LEU A 106 -1.59 -3.07 8.59
N ILE A 107 -1.75 -2.49 7.40
CA ILE A 107 -0.78 -1.53 6.84
C ILE A 107 -0.68 -0.30 7.76
N PHE A 108 -1.82 0.23 8.19
CA PHE A 108 -1.88 1.37 9.11
C PHE A 108 -1.17 1.08 10.44
N ALA A 109 -1.43 -0.09 11.04
CA ALA A 109 -0.77 -0.52 12.26
C ALA A 109 0.76 -0.66 12.07
N GLY A 110 1.19 -1.18 10.92
CA GLY A 110 2.62 -1.29 10.57
C GLY A 110 3.32 0.07 10.49
N ILE A 111 2.71 1.05 9.83
CA ILE A 111 3.25 2.41 9.73
C ILE A 111 3.34 3.05 11.13
N ILE A 112 2.29 2.91 11.96
CA ILE A 112 2.27 3.45 13.31
C ILE A 112 3.33 2.80 14.21
N ALA A 113 3.54 1.49 14.08
CA ALA A 113 4.54 0.78 14.86
C ALA A 113 5.98 1.27 14.57
N GLY A 114 6.25 1.77 13.36
CA GLY A 114 7.56 2.30 12.98
C GLY A 114 7.81 3.75 13.39
N MET A 115 6.76 4.57 13.54
CA MET A 115 6.88 5.97 13.94
C MET A 115 7.68 6.22 15.24
N PRO A 116 7.46 5.51 16.35
CA PRO A 116 8.23 5.77 17.58
C PRO A 116 9.73 5.51 17.41
N GLY A 117 10.11 4.50 16.63
CA GLY A 117 11.52 4.22 16.32
C GLY A 117 12.17 5.32 15.48
N ALA A 118 11.43 5.84 14.48
CA ALA A 118 11.90 6.95 13.65
C ALA A 118 12.12 8.23 14.48
N ILE A 119 11.22 8.53 15.43
CA ILE A 119 11.37 9.66 16.36
C ILE A 119 12.60 9.45 17.25
N GLY A 120 12.80 8.24 17.76
CA GLY A 120 13.96 7.88 18.57
C GLY A 120 15.29 8.08 17.82
N GLN A 121 15.37 7.62 16.57
CA GLN A 121 16.55 7.85 15.72
C GLN A 121 16.78 9.33 15.45
N ALA A 122 15.73 10.09 15.12
CA ALA A 122 15.86 11.53 14.87
C ALA A 122 16.38 12.31 16.11
N LEU A 123 15.93 11.93 17.31
CA LEU A 123 16.41 12.51 18.57
C LEU A 123 17.87 12.14 18.87
N GLU A 124 18.26 10.91 18.57
CA GLU A 124 19.64 10.45 18.76
C GLU A 124 20.60 11.14 17.78
N SER A 125 20.21 11.29 16.51
CA SER A 125 20.97 12.06 15.52
C SER A 125 21.10 13.54 15.88
N ALA A 126 20.08 14.13 16.52
CA ALA A 126 20.17 15.49 17.06
C ALA A 126 21.10 15.59 18.29
N ARG A 127 21.21 14.53 19.09
CA ARG A 127 22.16 14.45 20.22
C ARG A 127 23.61 14.28 19.77
N GLN A 128 23.84 13.52 18.71
CA GLN A 128 25.17 13.28 18.15
C GLN A 128 25.74 14.51 17.41
N GLY A 129 24.92 15.54 17.20
CA GLY A 129 25.34 16.80 16.58
C GLY A 129 25.36 16.77 15.05
N ASP A 130 24.93 15.67 14.43
CA ASP A 130 24.82 15.52 12.98
C ASP A 130 23.71 16.40 12.38
N LEU A 131 22.72 16.78 13.19
CA LEU A 131 21.61 17.64 12.80
C LEU A 131 21.56 18.87 13.68
N GLU A 132 21.54 20.04 13.04
CA GLU A 132 21.32 21.30 13.76
C GLU A 132 19.92 21.26 14.43
N PRO A 133 19.82 21.53 15.75
CA PRO A 133 18.55 21.45 16.47
C PRO A 133 17.43 22.32 15.86
N LEU A 134 17.82 23.40 15.17
CA LEU A 134 16.91 24.31 14.48
C LEU A 134 16.25 23.66 13.25
N ILE A 135 16.99 22.83 12.51
CA ILE A 135 16.47 22.06 11.36
C ILE A 135 15.50 20.98 11.85
N LEU A 136 15.79 20.33 12.98
CA LEU A 136 14.90 19.32 13.56
C LEU A 136 13.53 19.91 13.92
N ILE A 137 13.50 21.08 14.56
CA ILE A 137 12.27 21.80 14.90
C ILE A 137 11.50 22.21 13.63
N PHE A 138 12.22 22.66 12.60
CA PHE A 138 11.61 23.03 11.32
C PHE A 138 10.94 21.83 10.62
N ILE A 139 11.61 20.67 10.58
CA ILE A 139 11.06 19.42 10.03
C ILE A 139 9.82 18.99 10.82
N LEU A 140 9.86 19.09 12.16
CA LEU A 140 8.71 18.76 13.01
C LEU A 140 7.50 19.65 12.72
N LEU A 141 7.72 20.96 12.54
CA LEU A 141 6.65 21.90 12.17
C LEU A 141 6.04 21.58 10.81
N ILE A 142 6.87 21.25 9.81
CA ILE A 142 6.39 20.84 8.49
C ILE A 142 5.58 19.54 8.61
N ALA A 143 6.07 18.55 9.35
CA ALA A 143 5.38 17.27 9.53
C ALA A 143 3.97 17.48 10.13
N ILE A 144 3.86 18.29 11.18
CA ILE A 144 2.57 18.63 11.80
C ILE A 144 1.68 19.39 10.80
N GLY A 145 2.24 20.34 10.05
CA GLY A 145 1.50 21.11 9.04
C GLY A 145 0.94 20.24 7.91
N VAL A 146 1.73 19.30 7.41
CA VAL A 146 1.30 18.34 6.38
C VAL A 146 0.20 17.43 6.93
N VAL A 147 0.34 16.88 8.13
CA VAL A 147 -0.70 16.06 8.76
C VAL A 147 -2.01 16.85 8.92
N TYR A 148 -1.92 18.08 9.40
CA TYR A 148 -3.09 18.97 9.51
C TYR A 148 -3.77 19.22 8.16
N PHE A 149 -2.97 19.51 7.12
CA PHE A 149 -3.47 19.76 5.77
C PHE A 149 -4.15 18.53 5.15
N VAL A 150 -3.56 17.34 5.30
CA VAL A 150 -4.14 16.08 4.84
C VAL A 150 -5.48 15.83 5.54
N VAL A 151 -5.53 15.97 6.86
CA VAL A 151 -6.77 15.79 7.64
C VAL A 151 -7.84 16.82 7.25
N PHE A 152 -7.45 18.06 6.95
CA PHE A 152 -8.38 19.09 6.50
C PHE A 152 -9.03 18.73 5.16
N ILE A 153 -8.24 18.25 4.19
CA ILE A 153 -8.75 17.81 2.89
C ILE A 153 -9.62 16.55 3.04
N GLU A 154 -9.18 15.56 3.82
CA GLU A 154 -9.92 14.31 4.00
C GLU A 154 -11.26 14.49 4.71
N ARG A 155 -11.37 15.48 5.61
CA ARG A 155 -12.63 15.81 6.28
C ARG A 155 -13.61 16.61 5.41
N GLY A 156 -13.20 17.02 4.22
CA GLY A 156 -14.06 17.67 3.23
C GLY A 156 -15.15 16.72 2.72
N GLN A 157 -16.40 16.93 3.13
CA GLN A 157 -17.57 16.25 2.58
C GLN A 157 -18.52 17.28 1.96
N ARG A 158 -18.95 17.04 0.72
CA ARG A 158 -19.96 17.88 0.05
C ARG A 158 -21.33 17.29 0.32
N ARG A 159 -22.11 17.96 1.17
CA ARG A 159 -23.52 17.63 1.39
C ARG A 159 -24.36 18.21 0.25
N LEU A 160 -24.93 17.35 -0.60
CA LEU A 160 -25.93 17.75 -1.59
C LEU A 160 -27.32 17.36 -1.05
N THR A 161 -28.18 18.35 -0.84
CA THR A 161 -29.56 18.13 -0.39
C THR A 161 -30.42 17.67 -1.57
N VAL A 162 -30.99 16.48 -1.48
CA VAL A 162 -31.96 15.96 -2.45
C VAL A 162 -33.35 16.14 -1.84
N ASN A 163 -34.11 17.08 -2.40
CA ASN A 163 -35.51 17.26 -2.07
C ASN A 163 -36.31 16.30 -2.96
N TYR A 164 -36.81 15.21 -2.38
CA TYR A 164 -37.75 14.36 -3.10
C TYR A 164 -39.05 15.13 -3.32
N ALA A 165 -39.47 15.28 -4.58
CA ALA A 165 -40.75 15.88 -4.92
C ALA A 165 -41.87 14.92 -4.48
N GLN A 166 -42.51 15.21 -3.35
CA GLN A 166 -43.66 14.46 -2.88
C GLN A 166 -44.93 15.03 -3.55
N ARG A 167 -45.79 14.16 -4.09
CA ARG A 167 -47.05 14.57 -4.71
C ARG A 167 -47.93 15.25 -3.66
N GLN A 168 -48.28 16.50 -3.88
CA GLN A 168 -49.02 17.36 -2.95
C GLN A 168 -50.38 16.74 -2.60
N SER A 169 -50.47 16.09 -1.43
CA SER A 169 -51.74 15.81 -0.77
C SER A 169 -52.07 16.97 0.16
N ARG A 170 -53.36 17.29 0.29
CA ARG A 170 -53.93 18.56 0.76
C ARG A 170 -53.74 18.88 2.26
N GLN A 171 -52.88 18.14 2.96
CA GLN A 171 -52.55 18.36 4.37
C GLN A 171 -51.03 18.29 4.52
N GLY A 172 -50.45 19.43 4.91
CA GLY A 172 -49.02 19.67 4.97
C GLY A 172 -48.28 18.59 5.74
N TYR A 173 -47.53 17.76 5.01
CA TYR A 173 -46.47 16.93 5.55
C TYR A 173 -45.14 17.57 5.20
N SER A 174 -44.30 17.75 6.22
CA SER A 174 -42.94 18.27 6.12
C SER A 174 -42.17 17.52 5.04
N ALA A 175 -41.69 18.22 4.00
CA ALA A 175 -40.82 17.66 2.99
C ALA A 175 -39.58 17.07 3.68
N GLN A 176 -39.44 15.74 3.67
CA GLN A 176 -38.32 15.06 4.30
C GLN A 176 -37.09 15.23 3.40
N THR A 177 -36.29 16.26 3.67
CA THR A 177 -35.04 16.52 2.95
C THR A 177 -34.04 15.43 3.26
N SER A 178 -33.63 14.64 2.26
CA SER A 178 -32.57 13.65 2.40
C SER A 178 -31.28 14.24 1.85
N HIS A 179 -30.17 14.11 2.57
CA HIS A 179 -28.87 14.52 2.07
C HIS A 179 -28.13 13.28 1.59
N LEU A 180 -27.63 13.31 0.35
CA LEU A 180 -26.73 12.28 -0.14
C LEU A 180 -25.29 12.82 0.05
N PRO A 181 -24.52 12.34 1.05
CA PRO A 181 -23.18 12.83 1.28
C PRO A 181 -22.24 12.32 0.19
N LEU A 182 -21.72 13.22 -0.63
CA LEU A 182 -20.64 12.91 -1.57
C LEU A 182 -19.31 13.30 -0.89
N LYS A 183 -18.58 12.30 -0.39
CA LYS A 183 -17.20 12.48 0.11
C LYS A 183 -16.31 12.91 -1.06
N VAL A 184 -15.41 13.85 -0.82
CA VAL A 184 -14.48 14.38 -1.85
C VAL A 184 -13.55 13.28 -2.37
N ASN A 185 -13.24 12.28 -1.55
CA ASN A 185 -12.51 11.09 -1.98
C ASN A 185 -13.29 9.82 -1.60
N MET A 186 -14.08 9.31 -2.53
CA MET A 186 -14.80 8.03 -2.40
C MET A 186 -13.87 6.81 -2.53
N ALA A 187 -12.60 7.00 -2.92
CA ALA A 187 -11.67 5.92 -3.25
C ALA A 187 -10.89 5.36 -2.04
N GLY A 188 -11.01 5.97 -0.85
CA GLY A 188 -10.32 5.51 0.35
C GLY A 188 -8.79 5.56 0.22
N VAL A 189 -8.11 4.61 0.86
CA VAL A 189 -6.62 4.56 0.94
C VAL A 189 -5.99 3.80 -0.24
N ILE A 190 -6.82 3.16 -1.08
CA ILE A 190 -6.35 2.29 -2.18
C ILE A 190 -5.54 3.06 -3.24
N PRO A 191 -5.95 4.25 -3.72
CA PRO A 191 -5.15 4.99 -4.71
C PRO A 191 -3.77 5.41 -4.18
N ALA A 192 -3.67 5.74 -2.90
CA ALA A 192 -2.39 6.09 -2.28
C ALA A 192 -1.45 4.88 -2.20
N ILE A 193 -1.98 3.71 -1.81
CA ILE A 193 -1.21 2.45 -1.81
C ILE A 193 -0.73 2.10 -3.22
N PHE A 194 -1.58 2.30 -4.24
CA PHE A 194 -1.22 2.08 -5.63
C PHE A 194 -0.04 2.96 -6.06
N ALA A 195 -0.11 4.26 -5.79
CA ALA A 195 0.99 5.18 -6.09
C ALA A 195 2.29 4.76 -5.42
N SER A 196 2.25 4.42 -4.13
CA SER A 196 3.44 3.95 -3.39
C SER A 196 4.00 2.64 -3.94
N SER A 197 3.16 1.69 -4.35
CA SER A 197 3.63 0.42 -4.93
C SER A 197 4.23 0.60 -6.33
N LEU A 198 3.71 1.53 -7.12
CA LEU A 198 4.24 1.88 -8.44
C LEU A 198 5.60 2.57 -8.32
N LEU A 199 5.77 3.43 -7.32
CA LEU A 199 7.04 4.06 -6.97
C LEU A 199 8.11 3.03 -6.56
N LEU A 200 7.73 2.03 -5.77
CA LEU A 200 8.66 1.03 -5.24
C LEU A 200 8.97 -0.12 -6.21
N PHE A 201 8.21 -0.24 -7.30
CA PHE A 201 8.37 -1.34 -8.25
C PHE A 201 9.71 -1.28 -9.01
N PRO A 202 10.13 -0.14 -9.60
CA PRO A 202 11.42 -0.02 -10.27
C PRO A 202 12.60 -0.24 -9.32
N THR A 203 12.51 0.31 -8.10
CA THR A 203 13.57 0.17 -7.08
C THR A 203 13.72 -1.29 -6.62
N SER A 204 12.63 -2.05 -6.61
CA SER A 204 12.66 -3.49 -6.30
C SER A 204 13.35 -4.27 -7.42
N ILE A 205 13.04 -3.96 -8.69
CA ILE A 205 13.71 -4.57 -9.84
C ILE A 205 15.21 -4.24 -9.83
N SER A 206 15.58 -2.99 -9.60
CA SER A 206 17.00 -2.61 -9.54
C SER A 206 17.73 -3.26 -8.38
N SER A 207 17.10 -3.48 -7.23
CA SER A 207 17.75 -4.16 -6.10
C SER A 207 17.95 -5.65 -6.36
N TRP A 208 17.03 -6.31 -7.07
CA TRP A 208 17.15 -7.74 -7.41
C TRP A 208 18.09 -8.01 -8.59
N PHE A 209 18.11 -7.14 -9.60
CA PHE A 209 18.86 -7.34 -10.84
C PHE A 209 20.12 -6.47 -10.98
N GLY A 210 20.22 -5.37 -10.21
CA GLY A 210 21.34 -4.41 -10.29
C GLY A 210 22.54 -4.74 -9.41
N GLN A 211 22.42 -5.69 -8.48
CA GLN A 211 23.53 -6.11 -7.58
C GLN A 211 24.33 -7.32 -8.11
N GLY A 212 23.99 -7.86 -9.29
CA GLY A 212 24.77 -8.92 -9.93
C GLY A 212 26.02 -8.35 -10.62
N VAL A 213 27.16 -9.02 -10.49
CA VAL A 213 28.47 -8.69 -11.09
C VAL A 213 28.44 -8.56 -12.64
N ASN A 214 27.30 -8.84 -13.29
CA ASN A 214 27.05 -8.68 -14.72
C ASN A 214 25.72 -7.94 -15.01
N ALA A 215 25.40 -6.88 -14.28
CA ALA A 215 24.29 -6.00 -14.66
C ALA A 215 24.71 -5.17 -15.90
N PRO A 216 23.94 -5.19 -17.01
CA PRO A 216 24.26 -4.38 -18.17
C PRO A 216 24.14 -2.89 -17.80
N GLU A 217 25.09 -2.06 -18.25
CA GLU A 217 25.24 -0.64 -17.82
C GLU A 217 23.94 0.17 -17.91
N TRP A 218 23.10 -0.09 -18.91
CA TRP A 218 21.78 0.56 -19.06
C TRP A 218 20.83 0.31 -17.89
N LEU A 219 20.96 -0.83 -17.20
CA LEU A 219 20.10 -1.20 -16.07
C LEU A 219 20.52 -0.47 -14.79
N GLN A 220 21.83 -0.17 -14.65
CA GLN A 220 22.36 0.66 -13.57
C GLN A 220 22.04 2.15 -13.80
N ASP A 221 22.13 2.63 -15.05
CA ASP A 221 21.74 4.00 -15.41
C ASP A 221 20.24 4.25 -15.20
N MET A 222 19.38 3.29 -15.59
CA MET A 222 17.94 3.35 -15.32
C MET A 222 17.63 3.26 -13.82
N ALA A 223 18.34 2.43 -13.07
CA ALA A 223 18.18 2.33 -11.61
C ALA A 223 18.58 3.63 -10.89
N LEU A 224 19.63 4.30 -11.36
CA LEU A 224 20.04 5.62 -10.86
C LEU A 224 18.98 6.66 -11.20
N LEU A 225 18.55 6.76 -12.46
CA LEU A 225 17.55 7.72 -12.94
C LEU A 225 16.17 7.59 -12.27
N ILE A 226 15.83 6.40 -11.79
CA ILE A 226 14.55 6.11 -11.11
C ILE A 226 14.73 6.03 -9.58
N GLY A 227 15.95 6.17 -9.06
CA GLY A 227 16.22 6.16 -7.62
C GLY A 227 15.57 7.35 -6.88
N PRO A 228 15.13 7.16 -5.62
CA PRO A 228 14.54 8.23 -4.82
C PRO A 228 15.56 9.35 -4.59
N GLY A 229 15.26 10.55 -5.10
CA GLY A 229 16.11 11.74 -4.99
C GLY A 229 16.56 12.37 -6.31
N GLN A 230 16.33 11.71 -7.45
CA GLN A 230 16.68 12.26 -8.77
C GLN A 230 15.54 13.09 -9.40
N PRO A 231 15.85 14.18 -10.14
CA PRO A 231 14.85 15.11 -10.67
C PRO A 231 13.87 14.46 -11.68
N LEU A 232 14.28 13.40 -12.36
CA LEU A 232 13.44 12.64 -13.29
C LEU A 232 12.32 11.87 -12.55
N HIS A 233 12.64 11.27 -11.39
CA HIS A 233 11.67 10.59 -10.52
C HIS A 233 10.61 11.57 -9.98
N ILE A 234 11.01 12.80 -9.65
CA ILE A 234 10.10 13.85 -9.18
C ILE A 234 9.20 14.37 -10.32
N LEU A 235 9.70 14.46 -11.56
CA LEU A 235 8.93 14.93 -12.70
C LEU A 235 7.92 13.89 -13.23
N LEU A 236 8.28 12.60 -13.25
CA LEU A 236 7.42 11.54 -13.78
C LEU A 236 6.22 11.22 -12.87
N PHE A 237 6.36 11.42 -11.56
CA PHE A 237 5.30 11.13 -10.57
C PHE A 237 4.51 12.36 -10.10
N ARG A 238 4.84 13.55 -10.59
CA ARG A 238 4.12 14.80 -10.28
C ARG A 238 2.98 15.10 -11.28
N GLY A 239 2.92 14.39 -12.42
CA GLY A 239 1.82 14.47 -13.40
C GLY A 239 0.70 13.50 -13.06
#